data_AF-A0A7S0HQE0-F1
#
_entry.id   AF-A0A7S0HQE0-F1
#
_cell.length_a   1.000
_cell.length_b   1.000
_cell.length_c   1.000
_cell.angle_alpha   90.00
_cell.angle_beta   90.00
_cell.angle_gamma   90.00
#
_symmetry.space_group_name_H-M   'P 1'
#
loop_
_entity.id
_entity.type
_entity.pdbx_description
1 polymer ?
#
loop_
_entity_poly.entity_id
_entity_poly.type
_entity_poly.pdbx_seq_one_letter_code
_entity_poly.pdbx_strand_id
1 'polypeptide(L)'
;AARRTNRVVAELVAVMQLFSGSMLGLIAPPPALRVAVQATWRRGDEVSRTYGPRMMANWDPVRFATTAAFFNAPPSPGELLKRVLTPPPVRPDGLLWSAERPELLEWGPLDDVVMGGVSRSTFVTGGSYATFSGIVTSENNGGFAGCRSKALRPALDLRRFEGLRLRLRGDGNRYKIILRDDYSWNGIAWAFSFDTTNELQTIEAPFPAFVPTLFARSVPGKKLDTAGINTLQLTLSKFEYDSALNPAFTEGPFRLELEAIEAF
;
A
#
# COMPACT_ATOMS: atom_id res chain seq x y z
N ALA A 1 -9.34 -20.44 17.86
CA ALA A 1 -8.50 -19.32 17.36
C ALA A 1 -8.74 -19.02 15.87
N ALA A 2 -8.64 -20.00 14.95
CA ALA A 2 -8.80 -19.80 13.50
C ALA A 2 -10.15 -19.22 13.01
N ARG A 3 -11.26 -19.39 13.76
CA ARG A 3 -12.58 -18.88 13.37
C ARG A 3 -12.80 -17.37 13.60
N ARG A 4 -11.99 -16.71 14.44
CA ARG A 4 -12.08 -15.24 14.66
C ARG A 4 -11.38 -14.45 13.55
N THR A 5 -10.27 -14.97 13.04
CA THR A 5 -9.45 -14.31 12.00
C THR A 5 -10.17 -14.24 10.66
N ASN A 6 -10.92 -15.28 10.28
CA ASN A 6 -11.72 -15.28 9.04
C ASN A 6 -12.89 -14.29 9.05
N ARG A 7 -13.36 -13.86 10.23
CA ARG A 7 -14.50 -12.95 10.37
C ARG A 7 -14.11 -11.48 10.16
N VAL A 8 -12.96 -11.08 10.69
CA VAL A 8 -12.40 -9.72 10.52
C VAL A 8 -12.00 -9.48 9.06
N VAL A 9 -11.42 -10.48 8.40
CA VAL A 9 -11.02 -10.39 6.98
C VAL A 9 -12.24 -10.25 6.05
N ALA A 10 -13.34 -10.96 6.33
CA ALA A 10 -14.58 -10.82 5.56
C ALA A 10 -15.24 -9.44 5.73
N GLU A 11 -15.17 -8.86 6.94
CA GLU A 11 -15.68 -7.51 7.22
C GLU A 11 -14.81 -6.42 6.56
N LEU A 12 -13.49 -6.62 6.47
CA LEU A 12 -12.55 -5.76 5.72
C LEU A 12 -12.87 -5.71 4.22
N VAL A 13 -13.16 -6.87 3.61
CA VAL A 13 -13.54 -6.94 2.19
C VAL A 13 -14.86 -6.22 1.94
N ALA A 14 -15.84 -6.33 2.84
CA ALA A 14 -17.14 -5.69 2.72
C ALA A 14 -17.07 -4.14 2.84
N VAL A 15 -16.27 -3.63 3.77
CA VAL A 15 -16.02 -2.18 3.91
C VAL A 15 -15.37 -1.62 2.63
N MET A 16 -14.42 -2.35 2.05
CA MET A 16 -13.68 -1.90 0.87
C MET A 16 -14.46 -2.06 -0.45
N GLN A 17 -15.40 -3.00 -0.54
CA GLN A 17 -16.34 -3.12 -1.67
C GLN A 17 -17.39 -2.00 -1.70
N LEU A 18 -17.75 -1.39 -0.58
CA LEU A 18 -18.65 -0.23 -0.56
C LEU A 18 -18.04 1.02 -1.21
N PHE A 19 -16.72 1.08 -1.36
CA PHE A 19 -16.02 2.19 -2.04
C PHE A 19 -15.80 1.95 -3.54
N SER A 20 -16.30 0.85 -4.12
CA SER A 20 -16.20 0.59 -5.58
C SER A 20 -17.34 1.20 -6.41
N GLY A 21 -18.30 1.88 -5.77
CA GLY A 21 -19.37 2.63 -6.44
C GLY A 21 -19.02 4.11 -6.56
N SER A 22 -19.20 4.66 -7.76
CA SER A 22 -19.25 6.08 -8.16
C SER A 22 -18.99 7.14 -7.07
N MET A 23 -18.08 8.07 -7.40
CA MET A 23 -17.54 9.20 -6.61
C MET A 23 -18.55 10.21 -6.01
N LEU A 24 -19.85 9.92 -5.98
CA LEU A 24 -20.92 10.83 -5.54
C LEU A 24 -21.42 10.60 -4.09
N GLY A 25 -20.79 9.69 -3.33
CA GLY A 25 -21.17 9.40 -1.93
C GLY A 25 -20.25 9.96 -0.83
N LEU A 26 -19.27 10.80 -1.15
CA LEU A 26 -18.11 11.06 -0.29
C LEU A 26 -18.16 12.37 0.52
N ILE A 27 -19.18 12.53 1.38
CA ILE A 27 -19.12 13.45 2.55
C ILE A 27 -19.82 12.83 3.78
N ALA A 28 -19.91 11.50 3.84
CA ALA A 28 -20.45 10.82 5.03
C ALA A 28 -19.42 9.81 5.55
N PRO A 29 -19.28 9.67 6.88
CA PRO A 29 -18.59 8.50 7.43
C PRO A 29 -19.27 7.23 6.86
N PRO A 30 -18.53 6.13 6.67
CA PRO A 30 -19.16 4.87 6.26
C PRO A 30 -20.33 4.59 7.22
N PRO A 31 -21.55 4.30 6.70
CA PRO A 31 -22.69 4.04 7.57
C PRO A 31 -22.32 2.90 8.51
N ALA A 32 -22.76 2.97 9.77
CA ALA A 32 -22.55 1.91 10.74
C ALA A 32 -22.99 0.58 10.11
N LEU A 33 -22.02 -0.22 9.66
CA LEU A 33 -22.27 -1.40 8.87
C LEU A 33 -23.00 -2.43 9.74
N ARG A 34 -24.32 -2.53 9.56
CA ARG A 34 -25.05 -3.73 9.96
C ARG A 34 -24.74 -4.81 8.95
N VAL A 35 -23.67 -5.56 9.18
CA VAL A 35 -23.39 -6.78 8.41
C VAL A 35 -24.38 -7.85 8.86
N ALA A 36 -25.54 -7.92 8.19
CA ALA A 36 -26.43 -9.06 8.29
C ALA A 36 -25.88 -10.19 7.40
N VAL A 37 -25.00 -11.03 7.95
CA VAL A 37 -24.65 -12.30 7.30
C VAL A 37 -25.86 -13.24 7.44
N GLN A 38 -26.70 -13.34 6.40
CA GLN A 38 -27.63 -14.46 6.27
C GLN A 38 -26.84 -15.71 5.86
N ALA A 39 -26.21 -16.34 6.84
CA ALA A 39 -25.82 -17.74 6.74
C ALA A 39 -26.88 -18.56 7.49
N THR A 40 -27.61 -19.38 6.75
CA THR A 40 -28.63 -20.30 7.27
C THR A 40 -28.00 -21.34 8.19
N TRP A 41 -27.98 -21.08 9.50
CA TRP A 41 -27.70 -22.07 10.54
C TRP A 41 -28.71 -21.95 11.68
N ARG A 42 -29.16 -23.11 12.17
CA ARG A 42 -30.29 -23.27 13.10
C ARG A 42 -30.06 -22.50 14.42
N ARG A 43 -31.08 -21.71 14.75
CA ARG A 43 -31.56 -21.26 16.08
C ARG A 43 -30.56 -21.34 17.25
N GLY A 44 -30.14 -20.17 17.71
CA GLY A 44 -29.53 -19.96 19.03
C GLY A 44 -28.16 -19.31 18.94
N ASP A 45 -28.13 -17.97 19.01
CA ASP A 45 -27.01 -17.08 19.33
C ASP A 45 -26.88 -15.91 18.35
N GLU A 46 -27.83 -14.99 18.46
CA GLU A 46 -27.79 -13.68 17.81
C GLU A 46 -26.82 -12.76 18.59
N VAL A 47 -25.52 -12.91 18.36
CA VAL A 47 -24.55 -11.90 18.82
C VAL A 47 -24.44 -10.80 17.77
N SER A 48 -25.37 -9.86 17.81
CA SER A 48 -25.20 -8.57 17.15
C SER A 48 -24.08 -7.80 17.87
N ARG A 49 -22.90 -7.69 17.25
CA ARG A 49 -21.86 -6.76 17.70
C ARG A 49 -22.11 -5.42 17.01
N THR A 50 -22.69 -4.48 17.75
CA THR A 50 -22.74 -3.08 17.36
C THR A 50 -21.32 -2.51 17.43
N TYR A 51 -20.81 -1.99 16.31
CA TYR A 51 -19.57 -1.20 16.29
C TYR A 51 -19.81 0.07 17.11
N GLY A 52 -19.09 0.21 18.23
CA GLY A 52 -19.34 1.27 19.20
C GLY A 52 -18.81 2.65 18.78
N PRO A 53 -19.34 3.74 19.37
CA PRO A 53 -19.05 5.14 19.01
C PRO A 53 -17.58 5.57 19.15
N ARG A 54 -16.73 4.83 19.87
CA ARG A 54 -15.30 5.14 20.03
C ARG A 54 -14.48 4.97 18.75
N MET A 55 -14.86 4.08 17.83
CA MET A 55 -14.13 3.85 16.58
C MET A 55 -14.25 5.03 15.60
N MET A 56 -15.34 5.80 15.69
CA MET A 56 -15.59 6.99 14.86
C MET A 56 -14.99 8.28 15.44
N ALA A 57 -14.63 8.30 16.73
CA ALA A 57 -14.18 9.52 17.41
C ALA A 57 -12.84 10.07 16.89
N ASN A 58 -12.00 9.20 16.30
CA ASN A 58 -10.65 9.55 15.82
C ASN A 58 -10.50 9.43 14.30
N TRP A 59 -11.60 9.26 13.55
CA TRP A 59 -11.56 9.22 12.09
C TRP A 59 -11.19 10.60 11.54
N ASP A 60 -10.21 10.66 10.65
CA ASP A 60 -9.70 11.90 10.05
C ASP A 60 -10.18 12.02 8.59
N PRO A 61 -11.36 12.64 8.34
CA PRO A 61 -11.92 12.78 7.00
C PRO A 61 -11.07 13.68 6.10
N VAL A 62 -10.35 14.65 6.68
CA VAL A 62 -9.52 15.59 5.93
C VAL A 62 -8.30 14.88 5.36
N ARG A 63 -7.61 14.07 6.18
CA ARG A 63 -6.50 13.24 5.68
C ARG A 63 -6.95 12.22 4.64
N PHE A 64 -8.12 11.61 4.85
CA PHE A 64 -8.68 10.71 3.86
C PHE A 64 -8.96 11.42 2.52
N ALA A 65 -9.64 12.57 2.55
CA ALA A 65 -9.93 13.36 1.35
C ALA A 65 -8.65 13.84 0.66
N THR A 66 -7.65 14.26 1.43
CA THR A 66 -6.34 14.70 0.90
C THR A 66 -5.61 13.55 0.20
N THR A 67 -5.60 12.36 0.81
CA THR A 67 -5.01 11.15 0.23
C THR A 67 -5.76 10.74 -1.05
N ALA A 68 -7.09 10.75 -1.02
CA ALA A 68 -7.92 10.42 -2.17
C ALA A 68 -7.71 11.41 -3.33
N ALA A 69 -7.65 12.71 -3.03
CA ALA A 69 -7.37 13.76 -4.01
C ALA A 69 -5.98 13.58 -4.63
N PHE A 70 -4.95 13.32 -3.84
CA PHE A 70 -3.60 13.08 -4.35
C PHE A 70 -3.55 11.94 -5.39
N PHE A 71 -4.19 10.80 -5.11
CA PHE A 71 -4.13 9.65 -6.02
C PHE A 71 -5.15 9.68 -7.17
N ASN A 72 -6.25 10.42 -7.05
CA ASN A 72 -7.32 10.43 -8.06
C ASN A 72 -7.45 11.76 -8.82
N ALA A 73 -6.67 12.79 -8.48
CA ALA A 73 -6.70 14.04 -9.23
C ALA A 73 -6.33 13.76 -10.70
N PRO A 74 -7.15 14.21 -11.66
CA PRO A 74 -6.80 14.09 -13.06
C PRO A 74 -5.50 14.87 -13.31
N PRO A 75 -4.59 14.35 -14.14
CA PRO A 75 -3.37 15.07 -14.47
C PRO A 75 -3.71 16.43 -15.07
N SER A 76 -2.98 17.46 -14.66
CA SER A 76 -3.15 18.81 -15.21
C SER A 76 -2.88 18.80 -16.73
N PRO A 77 -3.44 19.75 -17.51
CA PRO A 77 -3.17 19.85 -18.95
C PRO A 77 -1.67 19.91 -19.29
N GLY A 78 -0.86 20.54 -18.43
CA GLY A 78 0.60 20.60 -18.57
C GLY A 78 1.29 19.26 -18.30
N GLU A 79 0.82 18.47 -17.33
CA GLU A 79 1.32 17.11 -17.09
C GLU A 79 0.93 16.16 -18.23
N LEU A 80 -0.31 16.28 -18.74
CA LEU A 80 -0.75 15.54 -19.91
C LEU A 80 0.15 15.82 -21.12
N LEU A 81 0.43 17.10 -21.40
CA LEU A 81 1.32 17.50 -22.48
C LEU A 81 2.75 16.96 -22.27
N LYS A 82 3.33 17.09 -21.08
CA LYS A 82 4.66 16.54 -20.77
C LYS A 82 4.74 15.02 -20.93
N ARG A 83 3.68 14.29 -20.55
CA ARG A 83 3.60 12.82 -20.64
C ARG A 83 3.41 12.33 -22.08
N VAL A 84 2.67 13.07 -22.90
CA VAL A 84 2.54 12.79 -24.34
C VAL A 84 3.86 13.03 -25.07
N LEU A 85 4.58 14.09 -24.70
CA LEU A 85 5.86 14.44 -25.32
C LEU A 85 7.03 13.59 -24.81
N THR A 86 6.90 12.98 -23.63
CA THR A 86 7.95 12.17 -22.99
C THR A 86 7.31 10.95 -22.31
N PRO A 87 7.05 9.84 -23.03
CA PRO A 87 6.70 8.59 -22.36
C PRO A 87 7.88 8.24 -21.42
N PRO A 88 7.66 7.87 -20.15
CA PRO A 88 8.75 7.48 -19.26
C PRO A 88 9.47 6.31 -19.92
N PRO A 89 10.71 6.50 -20.40
CA PRO A 89 11.46 5.39 -20.92
C PRO A 89 11.76 4.52 -19.71
N VAL A 90 11.41 3.23 -19.77
CA VAL A 90 12.20 2.27 -19.00
C VAL A 90 13.59 2.41 -19.57
N ARG A 91 14.43 3.09 -18.79
CA ARG A 91 15.76 3.48 -19.24
C ARG A 91 16.57 2.20 -19.50
N PRO A 92 17.50 2.21 -20.47
CA PRO A 92 18.34 1.06 -20.73
C PRO A 92 19.14 0.58 -19.50
N ASP A 93 19.39 1.49 -18.55
CA ASP A 93 20.08 1.25 -17.29
C ASP A 93 19.19 0.64 -16.19
N GLY A 94 17.87 0.48 -16.44
CA GLY A 94 16.93 -0.07 -15.47
C GLY A 94 16.51 0.90 -14.35
N LEU A 95 16.98 2.14 -14.32
CA LEU A 95 16.67 3.08 -13.24
C LEU A 95 15.17 3.44 -13.23
N LEU A 96 14.48 3.10 -12.14
CA LEU A 96 13.06 3.42 -11.93
C LEU A 96 12.90 4.69 -11.09
N TRP A 97 13.71 4.84 -10.05
CA TRP A 97 13.69 6.00 -9.14
C TRP A 97 15.02 6.13 -8.39
N SER A 98 15.48 7.36 -8.12
CA SER A 98 16.56 7.61 -7.15
C SER A 98 16.38 8.92 -6.42
N ALA A 99 17.06 9.08 -5.29
CA ALA A 99 17.05 10.30 -4.49
C ALA A 99 17.61 11.52 -5.25
N GLU A 100 18.54 11.31 -6.19
CA GLU A 100 19.06 12.33 -7.10
C GLU A 100 18.08 12.70 -8.22
N ARG A 101 17.12 11.81 -8.51
CA ARG A 101 16.11 11.95 -9.57
C ARG A 101 14.70 11.74 -8.98
N PRO A 102 14.30 12.53 -7.96
CA PRO A 102 13.05 12.30 -7.25
C PRO A 102 11.82 12.52 -8.15
N GLU A 103 11.97 13.26 -9.25
CA GLU A 103 10.90 13.55 -10.21
C GLU A 103 10.41 12.33 -11.00
N LEU A 104 11.12 11.19 -10.93
CA LEU A 104 10.75 9.97 -11.66
C LEU A 104 9.49 9.30 -11.08
N LEU A 105 9.28 9.39 -9.77
CA LEU A 105 8.08 8.89 -9.10
C LEU A 105 7.60 9.93 -8.08
N GLU A 106 6.35 10.31 -8.17
CA GLU A 106 5.73 11.20 -7.19
C GLU A 106 5.10 10.36 -6.06
N TRP A 107 5.65 10.44 -4.86
CA TRP A 107 5.22 9.64 -3.70
C TRP A 107 4.20 10.38 -2.85
N GLY A 108 3.24 9.63 -2.29
CA GLY A 108 2.29 10.14 -1.29
C GLY A 108 2.02 9.11 -0.19
N PRO A 109 1.61 9.56 1.01
CA PRO A 109 1.29 8.68 2.13
C PRO A 109 0.07 7.82 1.81
N LEU A 110 0.10 6.58 2.27
CA LEU A 110 -0.98 5.61 2.22
C LEU A 110 -0.95 4.85 3.56
N ASP A 111 -1.60 5.41 4.57
CA ASP A 111 -1.62 4.89 5.94
C ASP A 111 -2.97 4.22 6.30
N ASP A 112 -3.07 3.63 7.49
CA ASP A 112 -4.25 2.90 8.02
C ASP A 112 -5.49 3.76 8.39
N VAL A 113 -5.54 5.01 7.94
CA VAL A 113 -6.60 6.00 8.27
C VAL A 113 -8.00 5.52 7.87
N VAL A 114 -8.12 4.74 6.79
CA VAL A 114 -9.41 4.22 6.31
C VAL A 114 -10.13 3.37 7.37
N MET A 115 -9.38 2.66 8.21
CA MET A 115 -9.93 1.80 9.27
C MET A 115 -10.05 2.53 10.62
N GLY A 116 -9.78 3.84 10.66
CA GLY A 116 -9.69 4.62 11.91
C GLY A 116 -8.34 4.50 12.60
N GLY A 117 -7.36 3.85 11.96
CA GLY A 117 -5.98 3.80 12.41
C GLY A 117 -5.37 5.20 12.49
N VAL A 118 -4.43 5.36 13.41
CA VAL A 118 -3.78 6.66 13.69
C VAL A 118 -2.32 6.68 13.30
N SER A 119 -1.87 5.69 12.50
CA SER A 119 -0.53 5.69 11.94
C SER A 119 -0.34 6.88 10.98
N ARG A 120 0.90 7.36 10.89
CA ARG A 120 1.27 8.52 10.08
C ARG A 120 2.62 8.28 9.45
N SER A 121 2.71 8.50 8.16
CA SER A 121 3.98 8.49 7.45
C SER A 121 4.18 9.71 6.57
N THR A 122 5.43 9.92 6.20
CA THR A 122 5.87 10.88 5.19
C THR A 122 6.95 10.25 4.32
N PHE A 123 7.09 10.75 3.10
CA PHE A 123 8.17 10.44 2.20
C PHE A 123 8.84 11.75 1.79
N VAL A 124 10.04 12.00 2.30
CA VAL A 124 10.76 13.26 2.08
C VAL A 124 11.95 13.01 1.18
N THR A 125 12.02 13.73 0.07
CA THR A 125 13.14 13.73 -0.87
C THR A 125 14.02 14.97 -0.65
N GLY A 126 15.33 14.81 -0.72
CA GLY A 126 16.29 15.93 -0.64
C GLY A 126 17.64 15.49 -0.11
N GLY A 127 18.64 15.40 -0.98
CA GLY A 127 19.97 14.86 -0.66
C GLY A 127 20.21 13.49 -1.28
N SER A 128 21.20 12.75 -0.76
CA SER A 128 21.60 11.43 -1.29
C SER A 128 20.60 10.31 -1.01
N TYR A 129 19.61 10.53 -0.14
CA TYR A 129 18.58 9.55 0.20
C TYR A 129 17.22 10.24 0.31
N ALA A 130 16.14 9.55 -0.06
CA ALA A 130 14.81 9.89 0.43
C ALA A 130 14.53 9.14 1.73
N THR A 131 13.78 9.77 2.64
CA THR A 131 13.40 9.18 3.92
C THR A 131 11.91 8.87 3.94
N PHE A 132 11.57 7.58 4.01
CA PHE A 132 10.26 7.09 4.40
C PHE A 132 10.24 6.92 5.93
N SER A 133 9.45 7.71 6.64
CA SER A 133 9.44 7.68 8.11
C SER A 133 8.09 8.08 8.68
N GLY A 134 7.87 7.76 9.95
CA GLY A 134 6.61 8.06 10.60
C GLY A 134 6.47 7.43 11.97
N ILE A 135 5.24 7.34 12.43
CA ILE A 135 4.84 6.59 13.63
C ILE A 135 3.81 5.55 13.21
N VAL A 136 4.07 4.28 13.55
CA VAL A 136 3.13 3.17 13.32
C VAL A 136 2.60 2.63 14.65
N THR A 137 1.31 2.31 14.71
CA THR A 137 0.66 1.82 15.94
C THR A 137 -0.48 0.85 15.60
N SER A 138 -0.71 -0.16 16.45
CA SER A 138 -1.89 -1.05 16.32
C SER A 138 -3.19 -0.44 16.87
N GLU A 139 -3.16 0.79 17.40
CA GLU A 139 -4.36 1.46 17.89
C GLU A 139 -5.45 1.53 16.83
N ASN A 140 -6.71 1.41 17.26
CA ASN A 140 -7.90 1.41 16.39
C ASN A 140 -7.89 0.34 15.27
N ASN A 141 -7.30 -0.83 15.53
CA ASN A 141 -7.12 -1.90 14.54
C ASN A 141 -6.21 -1.49 13.38
N GLY A 142 -5.34 -0.49 13.60
CA GLY A 142 -4.28 -0.12 12.68
C GLY A 142 -3.11 -1.11 12.70
N GLY A 143 -1.94 -0.57 12.41
CA GLY A 143 -0.67 -1.30 12.36
C GLY A 143 -0.09 -1.29 10.96
N PHE A 144 -0.36 -0.24 10.18
CA PHE A 144 0.20 -0.08 8.84
C PHE A 144 0.47 1.39 8.52
N ALA A 145 1.68 1.63 8.02
CA ALA A 145 2.10 2.91 7.48
C ALA A 145 2.78 2.65 6.12
N GLY A 146 2.47 3.47 5.12
CA GLY A 146 2.91 3.22 3.75
C GLY A 146 3.07 4.49 2.95
N CYS A 147 3.88 4.41 1.89
CA CYS A 147 3.95 5.44 0.86
C CYS A 147 3.86 4.78 -0.51
N ARG A 148 3.16 5.43 -1.43
CA ARG A 148 2.88 4.88 -2.77
C ARG A 148 3.09 5.95 -3.82
N SER A 149 3.69 5.58 -4.95
CA SER A 149 3.81 6.47 -6.09
C SER A 149 2.43 6.75 -6.70
N LYS A 150 2.24 7.90 -7.34
CA LYS A 150 1.14 8.04 -8.30
C LYS A 150 1.28 6.99 -9.40
N ALA A 151 0.14 6.54 -9.92
CA ALA A 151 0.14 5.60 -11.03
C ALA A 151 0.77 6.26 -12.28
N LEU A 152 1.82 5.63 -12.78
CA LEU A 152 2.49 5.99 -14.02
C LEU A 152 1.54 5.76 -15.19
N ARG A 153 1.50 6.72 -16.10
CA ARG A 153 0.74 6.64 -17.36
C ARG A 153 1.60 7.25 -18.47
N PRO A 154 2.13 6.44 -19.42
CA PRO A 154 1.98 4.98 -19.53
C PRO A 154 2.66 4.20 -18.40
N ALA A 155 2.26 2.93 -18.24
CA ALA A 155 2.91 1.99 -17.32
C ALA A 155 4.33 1.62 -17.82
N LEU A 156 5.16 1.10 -16.91
CA LEU A 156 6.50 0.62 -17.18
C LEU A 156 6.47 -0.78 -17.78
N ASP A 157 7.28 -0.98 -18.82
CA ASP A 157 7.55 -2.28 -19.42
C ASP A 157 8.90 -2.84 -18.94
N LEU A 158 8.83 -3.73 -17.95
CA LEU A 158 9.98 -4.36 -17.31
C LEU A 158 10.20 -5.80 -17.77
N ARG A 159 9.64 -6.22 -18.91
CA ARG A 159 9.77 -7.62 -19.41
C ARG A 159 11.20 -8.09 -19.65
N ARG A 160 12.14 -7.16 -19.80
CA ARG A 160 13.57 -7.44 -20.04
C ARG A 160 14.37 -7.68 -18.77
N PHE A 161 13.75 -7.52 -17.61
CA PHE A 161 14.37 -7.60 -16.29
C PHE A 161 13.82 -8.79 -15.51
N GLU A 162 14.60 -9.28 -14.56
CA GLU A 162 14.28 -10.41 -13.68
C GLU A 162 13.65 -9.94 -12.36
N GLY A 163 13.90 -8.70 -11.95
CA GLY A 163 13.35 -8.17 -10.70
C GLY A 163 13.67 -6.70 -10.44
N LEU A 164 13.46 -6.31 -9.18
CA LEU A 164 13.80 -4.99 -8.66
C LEU A 164 14.96 -5.07 -7.67
N ARG A 165 15.88 -4.13 -7.76
CA ARG A 165 16.96 -3.91 -6.80
C ARG A 165 16.71 -2.62 -6.06
N LEU A 166 16.65 -2.68 -4.73
CA LEU A 166 16.52 -1.52 -3.87
C LEU A 166 17.82 -1.31 -3.12
N ARG A 167 18.37 -0.10 -3.17
CA ARG A 167 19.53 0.28 -2.37
C ARG A 167 19.07 1.21 -1.25
N LEU A 168 19.22 0.74 -0.01
CA LEU A 168 18.56 1.35 1.15
C LEU A 168 19.30 1.07 2.46
N ARG A 169 18.94 1.83 3.50
CA ARG A 169 19.28 1.60 4.91
C ARG A 169 18.00 1.71 5.72
N GLY A 170 17.71 0.74 6.57
CA GLY A 170 16.51 0.75 7.42
C GLY A 170 16.84 0.88 8.89
N ASP A 171 15.92 0.38 9.71
CA ASP A 171 15.89 0.54 11.16
C ASP A 171 15.74 -0.81 11.89
N GLY A 172 15.94 -1.93 11.20
CA GLY A 172 15.74 -3.28 11.74
C GLY A 172 14.33 -3.81 11.53
N ASN A 173 13.36 -2.98 11.12
CA ASN A 173 12.03 -3.48 10.78
C ASN A 173 12.05 -4.26 9.46
N ARG A 174 11.06 -5.13 9.29
CA ARG A 174 10.77 -5.81 8.03
C ARG A 174 9.71 -5.04 7.25
N TYR A 175 10.03 -4.65 6.03
CA TYR A 175 9.21 -3.84 5.14
C TYR A 175 8.70 -4.66 3.96
N LYS A 176 7.79 -4.07 3.19
CA LYS A 176 7.31 -4.60 1.91
C LYS A 176 7.54 -3.59 0.80
N ILE A 177 8.01 -4.07 -0.35
CA ILE A 177 7.87 -3.39 -1.65
C ILE A 177 6.66 -4.01 -2.35
N ILE A 178 5.79 -3.16 -2.86
CA ILE A 178 4.51 -3.57 -3.48
C ILE A 178 4.42 -2.97 -4.87
N LEU A 179 4.08 -3.80 -5.85
CA LEU A 179 3.82 -3.41 -7.24
C LEU A 179 2.35 -3.55 -7.58
N ARG A 180 1.90 -2.72 -8.53
CA ARG A 180 0.63 -2.92 -9.24
C ARG A 180 0.87 -2.93 -10.73
N ASP A 181 0.24 -3.89 -11.39
CA ASP A 181 0.23 -4.10 -12.85
C ASP A 181 -1.13 -3.78 -13.48
N ASP A 182 -2.09 -3.35 -12.68
CA ASP A 182 -3.43 -2.92 -13.11
C ASP A 182 -3.79 -1.56 -12.48
N TYR A 183 -4.64 -0.78 -13.15
CA TYR A 183 -5.05 0.56 -12.71
C TYR A 183 -6.26 0.55 -11.77
N SER A 184 -6.87 -0.60 -11.49
CA SER A 184 -7.96 -0.65 -10.53
C SER A 184 -7.46 -0.38 -9.12
N TRP A 185 -8.22 0.45 -8.40
CA TRP A 185 -7.87 0.89 -7.06
C TRP A 185 -7.68 -0.27 -6.08
N ASN A 186 -8.54 -1.29 -6.19
CA ASN A 186 -8.56 -2.49 -5.35
C ASN A 186 -8.07 -3.74 -6.11
N GLY A 187 -7.26 -3.56 -7.16
CA GLY A 187 -6.63 -4.66 -7.88
C GLY A 187 -5.63 -5.45 -7.04
N ILE A 188 -5.08 -6.50 -7.64
CA ILE A 188 -4.04 -7.32 -7.01
C ILE A 188 -2.83 -6.43 -6.69
N ALA A 189 -2.32 -6.57 -5.47
CA ALA A 189 -1.08 -5.98 -5.02
C ALA A 189 -0.02 -7.07 -4.96
N TRP A 190 1.08 -6.90 -5.69
CA TRP A 190 2.18 -7.85 -5.72
C TRP A 190 3.18 -7.44 -4.66
N ALA A 191 3.29 -8.19 -3.58
CA ALA A 191 4.05 -7.80 -2.40
C ALA A 191 5.26 -8.70 -2.19
N PHE A 192 6.42 -8.10 -1.93
CA PHE A 192 7.65 -8.78 -1.53
C PHE A 192 8.14 -8.19 -0.21
N SER A 193 8.23 -9.03 0.83
CA SER A 193 8.71 -8.64 2.16
C SER A 193 10.23 -8.82 2.28
N PHE A 194 10.92 -7.86 2.90
CA PHE A 194 12.38 -7.87 3.10
C PHE A 194 12.76 -7.29 4.46
N ASP A 195 13.85 -7.83 5.04
CA ASP A 195 14.40 -7.34 6.31
C ASP A 195 15.35 -6.17 6.08
N THR A 196 15.45 -5.30 7.10
CA THR A 196 16.37 -4.18 7.04
C THR A 196 17.43 -4.18 8.12
N THR A 197 18.57 -3.56 7.81
CA THR A 197 19.65 -3.30 8.76
C THR A 197 19.92 -1.80 8.84
N ASN A 198 20.66 -1.39 9.86
CA ASN A 198 21.12 0.00 10.04
C ASN A 198 22.32 0.34 9.14
N GLU A 199 22.70 -0.54 8.22
CA GLU A 199 23.77 -0.34 7.26
C GLU A 199 23.19 -0.18 5.85
N LEU A 200 23.98 0.41 4.96
CA LEU A 200 23.60 0.50 3.55
C LEU A 200 23.66 -0.90 2.94
N GLN A 201 22.55 -1.33 2.36
CA GLN A 201 22.39 -2.67 1.80
C GLN A 201 21.62 -2.64 0.50
N THR A 202 21.72 -3.74 -0.23
CA THR A 202 21.02 -3.97 -1.48
C THR A 202 20.05 -5.13 -1.32
N ILE A 203 18.78 -4.88 -1.56
CA ILE A 203 17.72 -5.87 -1.55
C ILE A 203 17.36 -6.21 -2.99
N GLU A 204 17.49 -7.48 -3.36
CA GLU A 204 17.02 -7.99 -4.64
C GLU A 204 15.66 -8.66 -4.46
N ALA A 205 14.67 -8.19 -5.22
CA ALA A 205 13.31 -8.68 -5.25
C ALA A 205 13.01 -9.23 -6.66
N PRO A 206 13.31 -10.51 -6.93
CA PRO A 206 12.98 -11.15 -8.20
C PRO A 206 11.46 -11.15 -8.44
N PHE A 207 11.00 -10.86 -9.65
CA PHE A 207 9.57 -10.85 -9.98
C PHE A 207 8.83 -12.14 -9.61
N PRO A 208 9.41 -13.36 -9.76
CA PRO A 208 8.75 -14.59 -9.33
C PRO A 208 8.54 -14.71 -7.82
N ALA A 209 9.25 -13.94 -7.00
CA ALA A 209 9.14 -13.97 -5.54
C ALA A 209 8.02 -13.05 -5.00
N PHE A 210 7.42 -12.21 -5.85
CA PHE A 210 6.31 -11.36 -5.45
C PHE A 210 5.04 -12.19 -5.23
N VAL A 211 4.43 -12.02 -4.06
CA VAL A 211 3.20 -12.70 -3.69
C VAL A 211 2.00 -11.84 -4.14
N PRO A 212 1.10 -12.35 -5.00
CA PRO A 212 -0.15 -11.67 -5.32
C PRO A 212 -1.05 -11.61 -4.10
N THR A 213 -1.53 -10.42 -3.74
CA THR A 213 -2.39 -10.23 -2.57
C THR A 213 -3.59 -9.34 -2.86
N LEU A 214 -4.68 -9.61 -2.15
CA LEU A 214 -5.81 -8.69 -1.96
C LEU A 214 -5.95 -8.48 -0.45
N PHE A 215 -5.75 -7.24 0.00
CA PHE A 215 -5.80 -6.87 1.42
C PHE A 215 -4.95 -7.80 2.31
N ALA A 216 -3.70 -8.03 1.89
CA ALA A 216 -2.72 -8.94 2.52
C ALA A 216 -3.09 -10.44 2.54
N ARG A 217 -4.17 -10.87 1.86
CA ARG A 217 -4.48 -12.28 1.62
C ARG A 217 -3.90 -12.73 0.29
N SER A 218 -3.19 -13.85 0.29
CA SER A 218 -2.55 -14.38 -0.92
C SER A 218 -3.59 -14.86 -1.92
N VAL A 219 -3.37 -14.59 -3.21
CA VAL A 219 -4.25 -14.99 -4.31
C VAL A 219 -3.49 -15.95 -5.24
N PRO A 220 -3.57 -17.27 -5.01
CA PRO A 220 -2.77 -18.23 -5.76
C PRO A 220 -3.13 -18.27 -7.24
N GLY A 221 -2.18 -18.73 -8.07
CA GLY A 221 -2.39 -18.94 -9.51
C GLY A 221 -2.40 -17.66 -10.35
N LYS A 222 -2.03 -16.52 -9.78
CA LYS A 222 -1.84 -15.26 -10.52
C LYS A 222 -0.36 -15.11 -10.90
N LYS A 223 -0.11 -14.43 -12.02
CA LYS A 223 1.25 -14.05 -12.47
C LYS A 223 1.33 -12.53 -12.66
N LEU A 224 2.43 -11.94 -12.17
CA LEU A 224 2.72 -10.51 -12.33
C LEU A 224 2.90 -10.19 -13.81
N ASP A 225 2.17 -9.20 -14.33
CA ASP A 225 2.41 -8.65 -15.66
C ASP A 225 3.49 -7.56 -15.61
N THR A 226 4.72 -7.95 -15.95
CA THR A 226 5.86 -7.03 -15.96
C THR A 226 5.81 -6.01 -17.10
N ALA A 227 4.89 -6.14 -18.06
CA ALA A 227 4.68 -5.12 -19.11
C ALA A 227 3.79 -3.95 -18.65
N GLY A 228 3.12 -4.09 -17.50
CA GLY A 228 2.07 -3.19 -17.04
C GLY A 228 2.33 -2.53 -15.69
N ILE A 229 3.56 -2.54 -15.19
CA ILE A 229 3.88 -2.02 -13.85
C ILE A 229 3.63 -0.51 -13.79
N ASN A 230 2.62 -0.09 -13.04
CA ASN A 230 2.20 1.31 -13.00
C ASN A 230 2.47 1.97 -11.65
N THR A 231 2.67 1.22 -10.58
CA THR A 231 2.80 1.80 -9.23
C THR A 231 3.80 1.03 -8.38
N LEU A 232 4.59 1.76 -7.59
CA LEU A 232 5.46 1.22 -6.54
C LEU A 232 4.99 1.71 -5.17
N GLN A 233 5.12 0.88 -4.14
CA GLN A 233 4.72 1.21 -2.78
C GLN A 233 5.67 0.59 -1.75
N LEU A 234 6.06 1.38 -0.75
CA LEU A 234 6.76 0.88 0.44
C LEU A 234 5.78 0.83 1.62
N THR A 235 6.00 -0.13 2.51
CA THR A 235 5.07 -0.42 3.58
C THR A 235 5.77 -1.01 4.78
N LEU A 236 5.47 -0.47 5.96
CA LEU A 236 5.66 -1.13 7.24
C LEU A 236 4.30 -1.60 7.75
N SER A 237 4.19 -2.87 8.12
CA SER A 237 2.95 -3.42 8.66
C SER A 237 3.20 -4.46 9.75
N LYS A 238 2.31 -4.47 10.73
CA LYS A 238 2.16 -5.53 11.73
C LYS A 238 1.91 -6.90 11.11
N PHE A 239 1.26 -6.94 9.95
CA PHE A 239 0.86 -8.19 9.31
C PHE A 239 1.78 -8.54 8.15
N GLU A 240 2.12 -9.82 8.09
CA GLU A 240 2.63 -10.50 6.89
C GLU A 240 1.45 -11.01 6.06
N TYR A 241 1.71 -11.96 5.17
CA TYR A 241 0.69 -12.59 4.34
C TYR A 241 -0.28 -13.44 5.17
N ASP A 242 -1.54 -13.54 4.72
CA ASP A 242 -2.53 -14.48 5.26
C ASP A 242 -2.75 -14.37 6.77
N SER A 243 -2.71 -13.14 7.29
CA SER A 243 -2.87 -12.81 8.70
C SER A 243 -1.72 -13.28 9.61
N ALA A 244 -0.60 -13.72 9.06
CA ALA A 244 0.63 -13.92 9.82
C ALA A 244 1.12 -12.57 10.40
N LEU A 245 1.84 -12.62 11.51
CA LEU A 245 2.46 -11.44 12.11
C LEU A 245 3.84 -11.21 11.50
N ASN A 246 4.19 -9.93 11.34
CA ASN A 246 5.53 -9.52 10.99
C ASN A 246 6.47 -9.74 12.19
N PRO A 247 7.48 -10.61 12.06
CA PRO A 247 8.33 -11.01 13.18
C PRO A 247 9.26 -9.89 13.66
N ALA A 248 9.50 -8.86 12.84
CA ALA A 248 10.38 -7.74 13.15
C ALA A 248 9.61 -6.41 13.29
N PHE A 249 8.29 -6.46 13.43
CA PHE A 249 7.48 -5.24 13.57
C PHE A 249 7.60 -4.65 14.97
N THR A 250 7.97 -3.37 15.03
CA THR A 250 8.00 -2.58 16.26
C THR A 250 7.05 -1.38 16.13
N GLU A 251 6.21 -1.16 17.15
CA GLU A 251 5.39 0.05 17.24
C GLU A 251 6.23 1.28 17.60
N GLY A 252 5.79 2.45 17.15
CA GLY A 252 6.46 3.71 17.42
C GLY A 252 7.13 4.29 16.17
N PRO A 253 8.20 5.08 16.34
CA PRO A 253 8.87 5.73 15.22
C PRO A 253 9.58 4.69 14.34
N PHE A 254 9.49 4.86 13.02
CA PHE A 254 10.21 4.07 12.03
C PHE A 254 10.89 4.96 11.01
N ARG A 255 11.94 4.43 10.37
CA ARG A 255 12.71 5.13 9.35
C ARG A 255 13.36 4.17 8.36
N LEU A 256 13.13 4.44 7.08
CA LEU A 256 13.75 3.76 5.95
C LEU A 256 14.32 4.82 4.98
N GLU A 257 15.62 4.79 4.77
CA GLU A 257 16.31 5.62 3.78
C GLU A 257 16.48 4.85 2.48
N LEU A 258 16.00 5.42 1.39
CA LEU A 258 16.05 4.86 0.07
C LEU A 258 16.96 5.70 -0.83
N GLU A 259 17.98 5.08 -1.40
CA GLU A 259 18.88 5.73 -2.37
C GLU A 259 18.33 5.58 -3.78
N ALA A 260 18.01 4.35 -4.18
CA ALA A 260 17.53 4.04 -5.53
C ALA A 260 16.68 2.77 -5.60
N ILE A 261 15.85 2.71 -6.63
CA ILE A 261 15.13 1.52 -7.11
C ILE A 261 15.45 1.35 -8.59
N GLU A 262 15.97 0.18 -8.93
CA GLU A 262 16.38 -0.18 -10.29
C GLU A 262 15.75 -1.52 -10.66
N ALA A 263 15.54 -1.77 -11.94
CA ALA A 263 15.26 -3.08 -12.48
C ALA A 263 16.59 -3.76 -12.86
N PHE A 264 16.72 -5.07 -12.61
CA PHE A 264 17.91 -5.86 -12.94
C PHE A 264 17.57 -7.08 -13.77
#